data_AF-A0A2R6XEE8-F1
#
_entry.id   AF-A0A2R6XEE8-F1
#
_cell.length_a   1.000
_cell.length_b   1.000
_cell.length_c   1.000
_cell.angle_alpha   90.00
_cell.angle_beta   90.00
_cell.angle_gamma   90.00
#
_symmetry.space_group_name_H-M   'P 1'
#
loop_
_entity.id
_entity.type
_entity.pdbx_description
1 polymer ?
#
loop_
_entity_poly.entity_id
_entity_poly.type
_entity_poly.pdbx_seq_one_letter_code
_entity_poly.pdbx_strand_id
1 'polypeptide(L)'
;MESKSWFVGPSGFRSRDERLKIDASNKVSEEDGSDVSATETATGETSFAEPINDQLYVLYEPSDGNYDMEIIFVHGFYTEGSSDPWRTTWTNKDGTCWPREFLGTRFPRIRILSVSYDACVITNSTQGRMRLSTVAESLLVNFFLSSSNVGQTNNCPVFFVGHGMGCFVIKNLIIKVSQRYRQFERERAKLLENVGGFVFYSPFNSGAETSLYENEPGKSNSLTDVIKVHNPDLSELNADFANLRSQMKEERKSRNLWKVLTICESHETESRTRSGLQRSETFVKEGTARQDCEVFMFGVGDHFNVCRHQSTKDVAYQCFESQLNSTLESIRNSLKEILPRESIRNPSEEILPPEIIRNPLEEILPRKRFSILFPYKLPFYSYEAFVEAAKTFVPQGFGVDGSEDEKRREIAALLAHFDHGTSGLTYKEYLPPAEAYCRPSNEFPCHPGKSYHGRGPLQLCMNYNYKLCGQGIGDDSLLSCPEKLSEDPVIAFKAALWFWCTPQCPKPSCHSVMTGMWTPTKKDIKDKRLPGFGLTINIINGYQPDKRVKKYIHFCKQLKVDPGKNIDCSGQKMYG
;
A
#
# COMPACT_ATOMS: atom_id res chain seq x y z
N MET A 1 41.40 5.35 17.63
CA MET A 1 40.23 4.56 17.22
C MET A 1 40.53 4.04 15.83
N GLU A 2 40.62 2.72 15.67
CA GLU A 2 41.05 2.06 14.43
C GLU A 2 39.96 2.05 13.36
N SER A 3 40.40 2.07 12.10
CA SER A 3 39.57 2.11 10.90
C SER A 3 38.90 0.76 10.70
N LYS A 4 37.61 0.71 10.96
CA LYS A 4 36.87 -0.55 10.93
C LYS A 4 36.11 -0.64 9.62
N SER A 5 36.43 -1.69 8.85
CA SER A 5 35.68 -2.09 7.64
C SER A 5 34.23 -2.41 8.01
N TRP A 6 33.30 -1.96 7.17
CA TRP A 6 31.85 -1.99 7.42
C TRP A 6 31.15 -3.15 6.72
N PHE A 7 31.88 -3.99 5.98
CA PHE A 7 31.29 -5.01 5.13
C PHE A 7 32.25 -6.18 4.94
N VAL A 8 31.69 -7.38 4.78
CA VAL A 8 32.39 -8.55 4.26
C VAL A 8 31.97 -8.73 2.82
N GLY A 9 32.92 -8.60 1.90
CA GLY A 9 32.70 -8.98 0.51
C GLY A 9 32.66 -10.51 0.36
N PRO A 10 32.03 -11.06 -0.69
CA PRO A 10 32.05 -12.48 -0.93
C PRO A 10 33.48 -12.94 -1.23
N SER A 11 34.14 -13.57 -0.25
CA SER A 11 35.45 -14.19 -0.43
C SER A 11 35.32 -15.71 -0.50
N GLY A 12 35.52 -16.25 -1.70
CA GLY A 12 36.22 -17.52 -1.93
C GLY A 12 35.38 -18.79 -1.98
N PHE A 13 34.86 -19.15 -3.16
CA PHE A 13 34.88 -20.55 -3.60
C PHE A 13 35.26 -20.61 -5.08
N ARG A 14 36.31 -21.39 -5.37
CA ARG A 14 36.72 -21.78 -6.72
C ARG A 14 35.56 -22.54 -7.38
N SER A 15 35.28 -22.21 -8.63
CA SER A 15 34.48 -23.07 -9.51
C SER A 15 35.08 -24.48 -9.50
N ARG A 16 34.32 -25.45 -9.01
CA ARG A 16 34.48 -26.86 -9.34
C ARG A 16 33.28 -27.25 -10.17
N ASP A 17 33.50 -27.30 -11.49
CA ASP A 17 32.73 -28.11 -12.40
C ASP A 17 32.75 -29.56 -11.88
N GLU A 18 31.65 -30.02 -11.33
CA GLU A 18 31.34 -31.45 -11.23
C GLU A 18 29.95 -31.68 -11.83
N ARG A 19 29.97 -31.98 -13.14
CA ARG A 19 28.87 -32.66 -13.82
C ARG A 19 28.66 -34.01 -13.13
N LEU A 20 27.63 -34.12 -12.31
CA LEU A 20 27.07 -35.42 -11.98
C LEU A 20 26.12 -35.84 -13.08
N LYS A 21 26.67 -36.72 -13.93
CA LYS A 21 25.93 -37.61 -14.82
C LYS A 21 24.98 -38.46 -13.97
N ILE A 22 23.70 -38.48 -14.33
CA ILE A 22 22.81 -39.59 -14.01
C ILE A 22 22.19 -40.03 -15.34
N ASP A 23 22.81 -41.03 -15.95
CA ASP A 23 22.22 -41.88 -16.96
C ASP A 23 21.71 -43.14 -16.28
N ALA A 24 20.44 -43.48 -16.53
CA ALA A 24 19.86 -44.83 -16.69
C ALA A 24 18.33 -44.68 -16.61
N SER A 25 17.69 -44.40 -17.73
CA SER A 25 17.09 -45.40 -18.63
C SER A 25 15.87 -46.10 -18.04
N ASN A 26 14.69 -45.72 -18.51
CA ASN A 26 13.71 -46.69 -19.01
C ASN A 26 12.95 -46.07 -20.19
N LYS A 27 13.18 -46.63 -21.38
CA LYS A 27 12.34 -46.53 -22.58
C LYS A 27 10.98 -47.19 -22.26
N VAL A 28 9.83 -46.81 -22.81
CA VAL A 28 9.28 -46.88 -24.19
C VAL A 28 7.86 -46.26 -24.01
N SER A 29 7.18 -45.53 -24.89
CA SER A 29 7.06 -45.49 -26.35
C SER A 29 6.54 -44.12 -26.77
N GLU A 30 7.09 -43.59 -27.87
CA GLU A 30 6.48 -42.56 -28.71
C GLU A 30 5.38 -43.20 -29.57
N GLU A 31 4.29 -42.45 -29.80
CA GLU A 31 3.58 -42.49 -31.07
C GLU A 31 3.30 -41.07 -31.55
N ASP A 32 3.40 -40.94 -32.87
CA ASP A 32 3.61 -39.77 -33.70
C ASP A 32 2.45 -38.76 -33.76
N GLY A 33 2.86 -37.50 -33.99
CA GLY A 33 2.44 -36.76 -35.17
C GLY A 33 1.10 -36.02 -35.12
N SER A 34 1.17 -34.69 -35.05
CA SER A 34 0.81 -33.87 -36.22
C SER A 34 1.12 -32.40 -35.98
N ASP A 35 1.84 -31.87 -36.97
CA ASP A 35 1.97 -30.48 -37.34
C ASP A 35 0.57 -29.84 -37.55
N VAL A 36 0.50 -28.50 -37.46
CA VAL A 36 -0.42 -27.58 -38.16
C VAL A 36 -0.81 -26.37 -37.29
N SER A 37 -0.29 -25.24 -37.76
CA SER A 37 -0.92 -23.92 -37.84
C SER A 37 -1.11 -23.12 -36.55
N ALA A 38 -0.31 -22.06 -36.48
CA ALA A 38 -0.75 -20.77 -35.99
C ALA A 38 -2.15 -20.44 -36.53
N THR A 39 -3.09 -20.22 -35.62
CA THR A 39 -4.21 -19.31 -35.85
C THR A 39 -4.32 -18.44 -34.63
N GLU A 40 -3.85 -17.20 -34.80
CA GLU A 40 -4.36 -16.06 -34.08
C GLU A 40 -5.89 -16.08 -34.18
N THR A 41 -6.56 -16.36 -33.07
CA THR A 41 -7.89 -15.82 -32.82
C THR A 41 -7.79 -14.94 -31.59
N ALA A 42 -7.47 -13.68 -31.88
CA ALA A 42 -7.80 -12.57 -31.02
C ALA A 42 -9.33 -12.55 -30.81
N THR A 43 -9.77 -12.98 -29.64
CA THR A 43 -11.05 -12.56 -29.06
C THR A 43 -10.70 -11.84 -27.76
N GLY A 44 -10.80 -10.52 -27.79
CA GLY A 44 -10.52 -9.66 -26.66
C GLY A 44 -11.53 -9.89 -25.53
N GLU A 45 -11.13 -10.65 -24.52
CA GLU A 45 -11.68 -10.55 -23.18
C GLU A 45 -10.69 -9.72 -22.35
N THR A 46 -11.01 -8.43 -22.19
CA THR A 46 -10.33 -7.58 -21.20
C THR A 46 -10.51 -8.20 -19.82
N SER A 47 -9.42 -8.53 -19.14
CA SER A 47 -9.40 -9.04 -17.76
C SER A 47 -9.99 -7.99 -16.81
N PHE A 48 -11.29 -8.08 -16.55
CA PHE A 48 -12.00 -7.19 -15.64
C PHE A 48 -11.68 -7.60 -14.18
N ALA A 49 -10.73 -6.89 -13.57
CA ALA A 49 -10.35 -6.88 -12.15
C ALA A 49 -9.54 -8.08 -11.63
N GLU A 50 -8.38 -7.78 -11.05
CA GLU A 50 -7.52 -8.75 -10.37
C GLU A 50 -7.81 -8.76 -8.85
N PRO A 51 -7.91 -9.95 -8.22
CA PRO A 51 -7.99 -10.04 -6.77
C PRO A 51 -6.65 -9.60 -6.14
N ILE A 52 -6.71 -8.72 -5.13
CA ILE A 52 -5.54 -8.37 -4.30
C ILE A 52 -5.27 -9.47 -3.26
N ASN A 53 -6.34 -10.06 -2.76
CA ASN A 53 -6.35 -11.17 -1.81
C ASN A 53 -7.74 -11.84 -1.84
N ASP A 54 -7.97 -12.78 -0.93
CA ASP A 54 -9.17 -13.62 -0.88
C ASP A 54 -10.49 -12.82 -0.76
N GLN A 55 -10.44 -11.56 -0.29
CA GLN A 55 -11.64 -10.75 -0.01
C GLN A 55 -11.66 -9.37 -0.67
N LEU A 56 -10.60 -8.97 -1.38
CA LEU A 56 -10.51 -7.64 -2.00
C LEU A 56 -10.22 -7.72 -3.49
N TYR A 57 -11.07 -7.07 -4.27
CA TYR A 57 -10.95 -6.96 -5.73
C TYR A 57 -10.76 -5.49 -6.14
N VAL A 58 -9.91 -5.24 -7.12
CA VAL A 58 -9.69 -3.90 -7.68
C VAL A 58 -10.74 -3.58 -8.74
N LEU A 59 -11.65 -2.64 -8.49
CA LEU A 59 -12.53 -2.11 -9.52
C LEU A 59 -11.82 -1.06 -10.38
N TYR A 60 -10.97 -0.25 -9.76
CA TYR A 60 -10.14 0.75 -10.43
C TYR A 60 -8.91 1.05 -9.58
N GLU A 61 -7.74 1.14 -10.21
CA GLU A 61 -6.52 1.60 -9.56
C GLU A 61 -5.73 2.46 -10.56
N PRO A 62 -5.11 3.57 -10.12
CA PRO A 62 -4.35 4.43 -11.02
C PRO A 62 -3.18 3.65 -11.62
N SER A 63 -2.90 3.87 -12.91
CA SER A 63 -1.85 3.13 -13.62
C SER A 63 -0.43 3.30 -13.05
N ASP A 64 -0.19 4.35 -12.28
CA ASP A 64 1.07 4.61 -11.56
C ASP A 64 1.08 4.00 -10.15
N GLY A 65 -0.04 3.45 -9.68
CA GLY A 65 -0.24 2.92 -8.33
C GLY A 65 -0.38 4.00 -7.25
N ASN A 66 -0.37 5.28 -7.63
CA ASN A 66 -0.38 6.40 -6.70
C ASN A 66 -1.77 7.01 -6.55
N TYR A 67 -2.44 6.64 -5.47
CA TYR A 67 -3.75 7.16 -5.14
C TYR A 67 -3.74 8.19 -4.00
N ASP A 68 -4.65 9.15 -4.06
CA ASP A 68 -4.89 10.16 -3.00
C ASP A 68 -6.29 10.06 -2.37
N MET A 69 -7.04 9.02 -2.74
CA MET A 69 -8.30 8.63 -2.12
C MET A 69 -8.50 7.12 -2.30
N GLU A 70 -9.06 6.48 -1.28
CA GLU A 70 -9.55 5.10 -1.36
C GLU A 70 -11.06 5.06 -1.19
N ILE A 71 -11.74 4.25 -2.00
CA ILE A 71 -13.15 3.93 -1.83
C ILE A 71 -13.33 2.42 -1.76
N ILE A 72 -13.97 1.97 -0.69
CA ILE A 72 -14.20 0.57 -0.40
C ILE A 72 -15.69 0.28 -0.52
N PHE A 73 -16.06 -0.46 -1.55
CA PHE A 73 -17.42 -0.91 -1.81
C PHE A 73 -17.69 -2.25 -1.11
N VAL A 74 -18.83 -2.34 -0.42
CA VAL A 74 -19.24 -3.52 0.35
C VAL A 74 -20.68 -3.86 -0.03
N HIS A 75 -20.83 -4.99 -0.74
CA HIS A 75 -22.11 -5.40 -1.31
C HIS A 75 -23.12 -5.85 -0.24
N GLY A 76 -24.39 -5.97 -0.62
CA GLY A 76 -25.46 -6.47 0.25
C GLY A 76 -25.63 -7.99 0.21
N PHE A 77 -26.79 -8.45 0.67
CA PHE A 77 -27.22 -9.84 0.52
C PHE A 77 -27.38 -10.24 -0.94
N TYR A 78 -27.19 -11.52 -1.23
CA TYR A 78 -27.43 -12.10 -2.55
C TYR A 78 -28.05 -13.50 -2.45
N THR A 79 -28.61 -13.97 -3.56
CA THR A 79 -29.22 -15.30 -3.69
C THR A 79 -28.24 -16.28 -4.34
N GLU A 80 -28.37 -17.59 -4.13
CA GLU A 80 -27.43 -18.62 -4.63
C GLU A 80 -27.11 -18.53 -6.14
N GLY A 81 -28.04 -18.04 -6.96
CA GLY A 81 -27.82 -17.84 -8.41
C GLY A 81 -26.99 -16.61 -8.78
N SER A 82 -26.56 -15.79 -7.82
CA SER A 82 -25.81 -14.56 -8.08
C SER A 82 -24.30 -14.83 -8.14
N SER A 83 -23.68 -14.55 -9.27
CA SER A 83 -22.23 -14.57 -9.44
C SER A 83 -21.61 -13.20 -9.18
N ASP A 84 -20.42 -13.19 -8.57
CA ASP A 84 -19.60 -12.00 -8.30
C ASP A 84 -20.34 -10.80 -7.68
N PRO A 85 -21.01 -10.93 -6.51
CA PRO A 85 -21.74 -9.83 -5.88
C PRO A 85 -20.90 -8.58 -5.66
N TRP A 86 -19.61 -8.74 -5.34
CA TRP A 86 -18.63 -7.65 -5.23
C TRP A 86 -18.56 -6.76 -6.49
N ARG A 87 -18.92 -7.27 -7.67
CA ARG A 87 -18.98 -6.50 -8.92
C ARG A 87 -20.42 -6.19 -9.32
N THR A 88 -21.28 -7.21 -9.32
CA THR A 88 -22.62 -7.13 -9.93
C THR A 88 -23.60 -6.26 -9.14
N THR A 89 -23.37 -6.02 -7.85
CA THR A 89 -24.14 -5.02 -7.08
C THR A 89 -24.04 -3.63 -7.70
N TRP A 90 -22.86 -3.25 -8.19
CA TRP A 90 -22.55 -1.90 -8.69
C TRP A 90 -22.57 -1.78 -10.22
N THR A 91 -22.98 -2.84 -10.91
CA THR A 91 -22.94 -2.93 -12.37
C THR A 91 -24.36 -2.81 -12.94
N ASN A 92 -24.52 -1.93 -13.93
CA ASN A 92 -25.76 -1.72 -14.65
C ASN A 92 -26.07 -2.90 -15.60
N LYS A 93 -27.30 -2.97 -16.09
CA LYS A 93 -27.75 -4.05 -17.00
C LYS A 93 -26.98 -4.08 -18.33
N ASP A 94 -26.44 -2.94 -18.75
CA ASP A 94 -25.60 -2.80 -19.94
C ASP A 94 -24.14 -3.23 -19.71
N GLY A 95 -23.79 -3.67 -18.49
CA GLY A 95 -22.43 -4.07 -18.11
C GLY A 95 -21.58 -2.93 -17.56
N THR A 96 -22.09 -1.69 -17.49
CA THR A 96 -21.36 -0.54 -16.97
C THR A 96 -21.17 -0.65 -15.45
N CYS A 97 -19.93 -0.87 -14.99
CA CYS A 97 -19.56 -0.80 -13.58
C CYS A 97 -19.28 0.66 -13.20
N TRP A 98 -20.31 1.37 -12.74
CA TRP A 98 -20.25 2.82 -12.54
C TRP A 98 -19.16 3.29 -11.57
N PRO A 99 -18.75 2.55 -10.50
CA PRO A 99 -17.63 2.98 -9.68
C PRO A 99 -16.36 3.13 -10.51
N ARG A 100 -16.07 2.18 -11.40
CA ARG A 100 -14.91 2.26 -12.30
C ARG A 100 -15.09 3.36 -13.33
N GLU A 101 -16.19 3.33 -14.07
CA GLU A 101 -16.37 4.16 -15.27
C GLU A 101 -16.62 5.64 -14.93
N PHE A 102 -17.32 5.93 -13.82
CA PHE A 102 -17.66 7.30 -13.45
C PHE A 102 -16.61 7.87 -12.48
N LEU A 103 -16.36 7.20 -11.36
CA LEU A 103 -15.43 7.72 -10.35
C LEU A 103 -13.97 7.61 -10.81
N GLY A 104 -13.58 6.53 -11.48
CA GLY A 104 -12.24 6.39 -12.05
C GLY A 104 -11.93 7.48 -13.08
N THR A 105 -12.91 7.86 -13.90
CA THR A 105 -12.79 8.99 -14.84
C THR A 105 -12.74 10.33 -14.12
N ARG A 106 -13.60 10.54 -13.12
CA ARG A 106 -13.72 11.82 -12.40
C ARG A 106 -12.55 12.10 -11.45
N PHE A 107 -12.01 11.06 -10.84
CA PHE A 107 -10.92 11.10 -9.87
C PHE A 107 -9.81 10.14 -10.33
N PRO A 108 -8.95 10.54 -11.28
CA PRO A 108 -7.97 9.63 -11.90
C PRO A 108 -6.99 8.97 -10.92
N ARG A 109 -6.78 9.59 -9.74
CA ARG A 109 -5.93 9.12 -8.64
C ARG A 109 -6.71 8.43 -7.51
N ILE A 110 -7.92 7.97 -7.78
CA ILE A 110 -8.69 7.20 -6.82
C ILE A 110 -8.29 5.72 -6.89
N ARG A 111 -8.31 5.02 -5.76
CA ARG A 111 -8.29 3.57 -5.72
C ARG A 111 -9.65 3.08 -5.27
N ILE A 112 -10.24 2.17 -6.05
CA ILE A 112 -11.58 1.64 -5.82
C ILE A 112 -11.46 0.15 -5.62
N LEU A 113 -11.73 -0.29 -4.40
CA LEU A 113 -11.76 -1.68 -4.02
C LEU A 113 -13.20 -2.12 -3.78
N SER A 114 -13.47 -3.39 -4.05
CA SER A 114 -14.72 -4.02 -3.67
C SER A 114 -14.47 -5.27 -2.86
N VAL A 115 -15.24 -5.39 -1.78
CA VAL A 115 -15.16 -6.48 -0.83
C VAL A 115 -15.97 -7.66 -1.33
N SER A 116 -15.36 -8.85 -1.35
CA SER A 116 -16.03 -10.12 -1.55
C SER A 116 -16.17 -10.85 -0.21
N TYR A 117 -17.41 -11.18 0.16
CA TYR A 117 -17.70 -12.00 1.33
C TYR A 117 -19.00 -12.80 1.15
N ASP A 118 -19.11 -13.91 1.88
CA ASP A 118 -20.28 -14.77 1.82
C ASP A 118 -21.49 -14.14 2.55
N ALA A 119 -22.33 -13.48 1.75
CA ALA A 119 -23.58 -12.85 2.14
C ALA A 119 -24.79 -13.56 1.50
N CYS A 120 -24.66 -14.85 1.17
CA CYS A 120 -25.78 -15.60 0.64
C CYS A 120 -26.89 -15.69 1.69
N VAL A 121 -28.14 -15.43 1.28
CA VAL A 121 -29.30 -15.46 2.19
C VAL A 121 -29.68 -16.88 2.62
N ILE A 122 -29.24 -17.88 1.88
CA ILE A 122 -29.38 -19.30 2.23
C ILE A 122 -28.03 -19.90 2.63
N THR A 123 -28.07 -20.96 3.43
CA THR A 123 -26.91 -21.74 3.87
C THR A 123 -26.93 -23.14 3.29
N ASN A 124 -25.79 -23.61 2.79
CA ASN A 124 -25.62 -24.95 2.23
C ASN A 124 -24.21 -25.53 2.54
N SER A 125 -23.73 -26.49 1.73
CA SER A 125 -22.40 -27.10 1.89
C SER A 125 -21.22 -26.14 1.60
N THR A 126 -21.44 -25.06 0.86
CA THR A 126 -20.41 -24.16 0.31
C THR A 126 -20.60 -22.67 0.65
N GLN A 127 -21.79 -22.21 1.03
CA GLN A 127 -22.11 -20.80 1.31
C GLN A 127 -23.09 -20.61 2.48
N GLY A 128 -23.28 -19.35 2.89
CA GLY A 128 -24.19 -18.86 3.92
C GLY A 128 -23.82 -19.26 5.34
N ARG A 129 -22.53 -19.27 5.71
CA ARG A 129 -22.09 -19.75 7.04
C ARG A 129 -21.49 -18.68 7.96
N MET A 130 -21.26 -17.50 7.41
CA MET A 130 -20.59 -16.42 8.11
C MET A 130 -21.54 -15.67 9.05
N ARG A 131 -21.00 -15.20 10.18
CA ARG A 131 -21.64 -14.20 11.05
C ARG A 131 -21.03 -12.83 10.79
N LEU A 132 -21.77 -11.78 11.11
CA LEU A 132 -21.33 -10.39 10.91
C LEU A 132 -19.96 -10.11 11.54
N SER A 133 -19.72 -10.57 12.76
CA SER A 133 -18.44 -10.42 13.45
C SER A 133 -17.31 -11.19 12.76
N THR A 134 -17.58 -12.40 12.25
CA THR A 134 -16.59 -13.21 11.51
C THR A 134 -16.20 -12.54 10.20
N VAL A 135 -17.16 -11.92 9.49
CA VAL A 135 -16.87 -11.14 8.28
C VAL A 135 -15.94 -9.98 8.63
N ALA A 136 -16.27 -9.19 9.66
CA ALA A 136 -15.44 -8.06 10.06
C ALA A 136 -14.01 -8.46 10.45
N GLU A 137 -13.83 -9.52 11.26
CA GLU A 137 -12.50 -9.98 11.68
C GLU A 137 -11.66 -10.50 10.50
N SER A 138 -12.30 -11.20 9.55
CA SER A 138 -11.63 -11.65 8.31
C SER A 138 -11.19 -10.46 7.45
N LEU A 139 -12.05 -9.45 7.31
CA LEU A 139 -11.74 -8.24 6.56
C LEU A 139 -10.61 -7.43 7.21
N LEU A 140 -10.55 -7.35 8.54
CA LEU A 140 -9.44 -6.69 9.23
C LEU A 140 -8.09 -7.25 8.82
N VAL A 141 -7.97 -8.58 8.80
CA VAL A 141 -6.73 -9.25 8.39
C VAL A 141 -6.41 -8.89 6.94
N ASN A 142 -7.38 -9.05 6.04
CA ASN A 142 -7.21 -8.79 4.61
C ASN A 142 -7.03 -7.32 4.25
N PHE A 143 -7.45 -6.37 5.08
CA PHE A 143 -7.27 -4.94 4.83
C PHE A 143 -5.83 -4.51 5.10
N PHE A 144 -5.22 -5.05 6.15
CA PHE A 144 -3.89 -4.66 6.61
C PHE A 144 -2.76 -5.55 6.08
N LEU A 145 -3.03 -6.48 5.16
CA LEU A 145 -1.98 -7.15 4.41
C LEU A 145 -1.19 -6.14 3.58
N SER A 146 0.10 -6.36 3.39
CA SER A 146 0.94 -5.46 2.59
C SER A 146 0.49 -5.35 1.13
N SER A 147 -0.22 -6.35 0.60
CA SER A 147 -0.79 -6.31 -0.75
C SER A 147 -1.97 -5.35 -0.88
N SER A 148 -2.76 -5.17 0.18
CA SER A 148 -3.97 -4.34 0.19
C SER A 148 -3.74 -2.98 0.84
N ASN A 149 -3.05 -2.91 1.97
CA ASN A 149 -2.64 -1.69 2.68
C ASN A 149 -3.77 -0.63 2.88
N VAL A 150 -4.99 -1.10 3.14
CA VAL A 150 -6.19 -0.24 3.15
C VAL A 150 -6.14 0.77 4.29
N GLY A 151 -6.30 2.05 3.95
CA GLY A 151 -6.34 3.17 4.88
C GLY A 151 -5.04 3.43 5.63
N GLN A 152 -3.92 2.88 5.15
CA GLN A 152 -2.61 3.08 5.77
C GLN A 152 -1.81 4.20 5.10
N THR A 153 -2.25 4.73 3.96
CA THR A 153 -1.57 5.81 3.24
C THR A 153 -1.78 7.16 3.94
N ASN A 154 -0.71 7.91 4.19
CA ASN A 154 -0.80 9.24 4.80
C ASN A 154 -1.63 10.21 3.96
N ASN A 155 -2.48 11.01 4.60
CA ASN A 155 -3.29 12.06 3.95
C ASN A 155 -4.18 11.55 2.80
N CYS A 156 -4.52 10.25 2.82
CA CYS A 156 -5.36 9.60 1.83
C CYS A 156 -6.70 9.23 2.47
N PRO A 157 -7.77 10.03 2.25
CA PRO A 157 -9.08 9.71 2.81
C PRO A 157 -9.61 8.38 2.29
N VAL A 158 -10.24 7.63 3.20
CA VAL A 158 -10.94 6.38 2.91
C VAL A 158 -12.44 6.62 3.02
N PHE A 159 -13.18 6.29 1.96
CA PHE A 159 -14.63 6.26 1.96
C PHE A 159 -15.14 4.84 1.94
N PHE A 160 -16.16 4.58 2.74
CA PHE A 160 -16.85 3.30 2.76
C PHE A 160 -18.22 3.42 2.12
N VAL A 161 -18.49 2.55 1.15
CA VAL A 161 -19.75 2.53 0.42
C VAL A 161 -20.43 1.19 0.66
N GLY A 162 -21.55 1.20 1.38
CA GLY A 162 -22.31 0.00 1.70
C GLY A 162 -23.64 -0.02 0.99
N HIS A 163 -24.08 -1.21 0.57
CA HIS A 163 -25.47 -1.44 0.16
C HIS A 163 -26.12 -2.47 1.09
N GLY A 164 -27.32 -2.16 1.61
CA GLY A 164 -28.07 -3.06 2.48
C GLY A 164 -27.22 -3.62 3.62
N MET A 165 -26.92 -4.92 3.56
CA MET A 165 -26.10 -5.62 4.55
C MET A 165 -24.67 -5.08 4.66
N GLY A 166 -24.08 -4.63 3.54
CA GLY A 166 -22.72 -4.10 3.51
C GLY A 166 -22.53 -2.88 4.41
N CYS A 167 -23.59 -2.09 4.63
CA CYS A 167 -23.60 -0.98 5.57
C CYS A 167 -23.25 -1.45 7.00
N PHE A 168 -23.77 -2.60 7.42
CA PHE A 168 -23.55 -3.13 8.77
C PHE A 168 -22.21 -3.85 8.90
N VAL A 169 -21.71 -4.44 7.80
CA VAL A 169 -20.34 -4.96 7.74
C VAL A 169 -19.33 -3.82 7.95
N ILE A 170 -19.55 -2.67 7.29
CA ILE A 170 -18.72 -1.46 7.47
C ILE A 170 -18.77 -0.96 8.92
N LYS A 171 -19.97 -0.84 9.50
CA LYS A 171 -20.12 -0.40 10.89
C LYS A 171 -19.35 -1.31 11.85
N ASN A 172 -19.54 -2.63 11.72
CA ASN A 172 -18.87 -3.62 12.56
C ASN A 172 -17.35 -3.57 12.38
N LEU A 173 -16.88 -3.50 11.14
CA LEU A 173 -15.46 -3.36 10.80
C LEU A 173 -14.83 -2.17 11.52
N ILE A 174 -15.39 -0.97 11.38
CA ILE A 174 -14.81 0.26 11.96
C ILE A 174 -14.81 0.24 13.49
N ILE A 175 -15.87 -0.30 14.11
CA ILE A 175 -15.91 -0.50 15.56
C ILE A 175 -14.79 -1.46 16.00
N LYS A 176 -14.61 -2.58 15.29
CA LYS A 176 -13.57 -3.56 15.59
C LYS A 176 -12.16 -2.99 15.42
N VAL A 177 -11.91 -2.15 14.40
CA VAL A 177 -10.64 -1.42 14.26
C VAL A 177 -10.37 -0.57 15.50
N SER A 178 -11.37 0.20 15.95
CA SER A 178 -11.28 1.06 17.14
C SER A 178 -11.00 0.27 18.41
N GLN A 179 -11.75 -0.82 18.65
CA GLN A 179 -11.60 -1.65 19.84
C GLN A 179 -10.23 -2.35 19.89
N ARG A 180 -9.70 -2.79 18.74
CA ARG A 180 -8.51 -3.64 18.69
C ARG A 180 -7.20 -2.87 18.59
N TYR A 181 -7.15 -1.82 17.78
CA TYR A 181 -5.88 -1.20 17.38
C TYR A 181 -5.63 0.17 17.99
N ARG A 182 -6.68 0.91 18.36
CA ARG A 182 -6.57 2.32 18.76
C ARG A 182 -5.65 2.56 19.96
N GLN A 183 -5.58 1.63 20.90
CA GLN A 183 -4.74 1.76 22.09
C GLN A 183 -3.35 1.14 21.94
N PHE A 184 -3.19 0.11 21.11
CA PHE A 184 -2.02 -0.77 21.14
C PHE A 184 -1.23 -0.82 19.83
N GLU A 185 -1.80 -0.38 18.70
CA GLU A 185 -1.19 -0.52 17.38
C GLU A 185 -1.51 0.69 16.49
N ARG A 186 -0.76 1.79 16.70
CA ARG A 186 -1.00 3.08 16.03
C ARG A 186 -1.00 3.00 14.49
N GLU A 187 -0.15 2.14 13.92
CA GLU A 187 -0.08 1.92 12.48
C GLU A 187 -1.46 1.53 11.93
N ARG A 188 -2.08 0.46 12.45
CA ARG A 188 -3.41 0.01 11.99
C ARG A 188 -4.53 0.96 12.38
N ALA A 189 -4.41 1.62 13.54
CA ALA A 189 -5.38 2.62 13.99
C ALA A 189 -5.53 3.81 13.03
N LYS A 190 -4.51 4.06 12.20
CA LYS A 190 -4.50 5.09 11.16
C LYS A 190 -5.67 5.00 10.18
N LEU A 191 -6.21 3.80 9.94
CA LEU A 191 -7.41 3.65 9.11
C LEU A 191 -8.54 4.55 9.63
N LEU A 192 -8.71 4.65 10.96
CA LEU A 192 -9.73 5.49 11.57
C LEU A 192 -9.44 6.99 11.38
N GLU A 193 -8.17 7.38 11.43
CA GLU A 193 -7.75 8.76 11.19
C GLU A 193 -7.98 9.18 9.73
N ASN A 194 -7.87 8.22 8.82
CA ASN A 194 -8.05 8.41 7.39
C ASN A 194 -9.52 8.30 6.93
N VAL A 195 -10.47 7.89 7.77
CA VAL A 195 -11.89 7.85 7.37
C VAL A 195 -12.36 9.24 6.95
N GLY A 196 -12.67 9.37 5.65
CA GLY A 196 -13.25 10.56 5.05
C GLY A 196 -14.76 10.61 5.26
N GLY A 197 -15.45 9.49 5.09
CA GLY A 197 -16.88 9.39 5.28
C GLY A 197 -17.48 8.06 4.82
N PHE A 198 -18.79 8.00 4.88
CA PHE A 198 -19.61 6.82 4.61
C PHE A 198 -20.74 7.18 3.65
N VAL A 199 -21.04 6.24 2.76
CA VAL A 199 -22.22 6.29 1.88
C VAL A 199 -22.97 4.99 2.03
N PHE A 200 -24.22 5.06 2.46
CA PHE A 200 -25.06 3.89 2.70
C PHE A 200 -26.28 3.91 1.79
N TYR A 201 -26.37 2.91 0.92
CA TYR A 201 -27.53 2.64 0.07
C TYR A 201 -28.50 1.72 0.80
N SER A 202 -29.74 2.19 1.00
CA SER A 202 -30.83 1.47 1.68
C SER A 202 -30.40 0.72 2.95
N PRO A 203 -29.82 1.39 3.98
CA PRO A 203 -29.53 0.75 5.25
C PRO A 203 -30.82 0.49 6.05
N PHE A 204 -31.07 -0.75 6.44
CA PHE A 204 -32.22 -1.14 7.26
C PHE A 204 -31.90 -1.04 8.78
N ASN A 205 -31.56 0.15 9.29
CA ASN A 205 -31.00 0.32 10.65
C ASN A 205 -31.87 -0.22 11.80
N SER A 206 -33.16 -0.44 11.58
CA SER A 206 -34.14 -0.93 12.54
C SER A 206 -34.77 -2.26 12.10
N GLY A 207 -34.16 -2.89 11.09
CA GLY A 207 -34.71 -4.03 10.35
C GLY A 207 -35.65 -3.60 9.20
N ALA A 208 -36.12 -4.60 8.47
CA ALA A 208 -37.09 -4.49 7.40
C ALA A 208 -38.30 -5.38 7.72
N GLU A 209 -39.51 -4.83 7.56
CA GLU A 209 -40.76 -5.53 7.81
C GLU A 209 -41.08 -6.54 6.69
N THR A 210 -40.72 -6.20 5.45
CA THR A 210 -40.96 -7.05 4.27
C THR A 210 -39.88 -8.11 4.17
N SER A 211 -40.28 -9.39 4.07
CA SER A 211 -39.34 -10.50 3.96
C SER A 211 -39.00 -10.79 2.50
N LEU A 212 -38.06 -10.00 1.95
CA LEU A 212 -37.65 -10.09 0.55
C LEU A 212 -37.12 -11.47 0.15
N TYR A 213 -36.50 -12.18 1.11
CA TYR A 213 -35.85 -13.47 0.90
C TYR A 213 -36.61 -14.66 1.52
N GLU A 214 -37.85 -14.49 1.99
CA GLU A 214 -38.58 -15.53 2.74
C GLU A 214 -38.73 -16.85 1.98
N ASN A 215 -38.82 -16.76 0.65
CA ASN A 215 -39.17 -17.87 -0.24
C ASN A 215 -37.98 -18.38 -1.05
N GLU A 216 -36.75 -18.00 -0.67
CA GLU A 216 -35.54 -18.53 -1.30
C GLU A 216 -35.40 -20.03 -0.98
N PRO A 217 -35.10 -20.87 -1.99
CA PRO A 217 -35.04 -22.32 -1.81
C PRO A 217 -33.79 -22.71 -0.99
N GLY A 218 -33.97 -23.00 0.29
CA GLY A 218 -32.87 -23.46 1.14
C GLY A 218 -33.09 -23.15 2.62
N LYS A 219 -32.10 -23.50 3.45
CA LYS A 219 -32.10 -23.11 4.87
C LYS A 219 -31.65 -21.66 4.97
N SER A 220 -32.35 -20.81 5.71
CA SER A 220 -31.91 -19.42 5.94
C SER A 220 -30.53 -19.36 6.61
N ASN A 221 -29.67 -18.47 6.13
CA ASN A 221 -28.40 -18.12 6.78
C ASN A 221 -28.67 -17.32 8.06
N SER A 222 -27.91 -17.55 9.14
CA SER A 222 -27.95 -16.72 10.36
C SER A 222 -27.64 -15.24 10.12
N LEU A 223 -26.93 -14.90 9.04
CA LEU A 223 -26.65 -13.50 8.69
C LEU A 223 -27.94 -12.73 8.40
N THR A 224 -29.02 -13.37 7.93
CA THR A 224 -30.30 -12.71 7.66
C THR A 224 -31.08 -12.34 8.92
N ASP A 225 -30.67 -12.83 10.10
CA ASP A 225 -31.32 -12.48 11.38
C ASP A 225 -31.24 -10.98 11.69
N VAL A 226 -30.24 -10.28 11.16
CA VAL A 226 -30.09 -8.82 11.27
C VAL A 226 -31.13 -8.03 10.47
N ILE A 227 -31.86 -8.66 9.55
CA ILE A 227 -32.95 -8.01 8.80
C ILE A 227 -34.18 -7.85 9.71
N LYS A 228 -34.35 -8.71 10.70
CA LYS A 228 -35.54 -8.73 11.55
C LYS A 228 -35.72 -7.40 12.29
N VAL A 229 -36.95 -6.90 12.29
CA VAL A 229 -37.32 -5.70 13.05
C VAL A 229 -37.01 -5.92 14.53
N HIS A 230 -36.49 -4.89 15.20
CA HIS A 230 -36.11 -4.92 16.61
C HIS A 230 -35.00 -5.94 16.96
N ASN A 231 -34.10 -6.24 16.02
CA ASN A 231 -32.90 -7.02 16.33
C ASN A 231 -31.99 -6.26 17.34
N PRO A 232 -31.70 -6.83 18.52
CA PRO A 232 -30.92 -6.14 19.56
C PRO A 232 -29.46 -5.91 19.13
N ASP A 233 -28.83 -6.89 18.48
CA ASP A 233 -27.44 -6.79 18.01
C ASP A 233 -27.30 -5.66 16.97
N LEU A 234 -28.31 -5.48 16.12
CA LEU A 234 -28.35 -4.40 15.15
C LEU A 234 -28.48 -3.03 15.82
N SER A 235 -29.35 -2.94 16.85
CA SER A 235 -29.54 -1.71 17.61
C SER A 235 -28.25 -1.32 18.36
N GLU A 236 -27.59 -2.27 19.00
CA GLU A 236 -26.31 -2.07 19.69
C GLU A 236 -25.22 -1.62 18.70
N LEU A 237 -25.09 -2.32 17.57
CA LEU A 237 -24.14 -1.97 16.52
C LEU A 237 -24.30 -0.54 16.02
N ASN A 238 -25.54 -0.09 15.80
CA ASN A 238 -25.83 1.26 15.35
C ASN A 238 -25.51 2.31 16.41
N ALA A 239 -25.82 2.03 17.69
CA ALA A 239 -25.47 2.91 18.80
C ALA A 239 -23.95 3.05 18.95
N ASP A 240 -23.22 1.94 18.91
CA ASP A 240 -21.76 1.93 18.99
C ASP A 240 -21.10 2.69 17.84
N PHE A 241 -21.63 2.52 16.63
CA PHE A 241 -21.13 3.23 15.46
C PHE A 241 -21.36 4.75 15.60
N ALA A 242 -22.56 5.17 16.01
CA ALA A 242 -22.89 6.58 16.22
C ALA A 242 -22.02 7.22 17.32
N ASN A 243 -21.76 6.48 18.39
CA ASN A 243 -20.88 6.91 19.48
C ASN A 243 -19.44 7.09 18.99
N LEU A 244 -18.88 6.09 18.30
CA LEU A 244 -17.53 6.17 17.74
C LEU A 244 -17.41 7.34 16.75
N ARG A 245 -18.39 7.51 15.87
CA ARG A 245 -18.42 8.58 14.88
C ARG A 245 -18.43 9.96 15.53
N SER A 246 -19.22 10.13 16.59
CA SER A 246 -19.26 11.37 17.37
C SER A 246 -17.91 11.66 18.03
N GLN A 247 -17.28 10.64 18.62
CA GLN A 247 -15.95 10.76 19.20
C GLN A 247 -14.89 11.18 18.16
N MET A 248 -14.89 10.54 16.99
CA MET A 248 -13.87 10.81 15.96
C MET A 248 -14.02 12.19 15.34
N LYS A 249 -15.26 12.68 15.16
CA LYS A 249 -15.50 14.05 14.71
C LYS A 249 -14.95 15.09 15.69
N GLU A 250 -15.15 14.87 16.98
CA GLU A 250 -14.65 15.76 18.04
C GLU A 250 -13.12 15.76 18.07
N GLU A 251 -12.49 14.59 18.08
CA GLU A 251 -11.03 14.45 18.11
C GLU A 251 -10.35 15.07 16.90
N ARG A 252 -10.95 14.93 15.72
CA ARG A 252 -10.42 15.50 14.47
C ARG A 252 -10.73 16.97 14.30
N LYS A 253 -11.58 17.56 15.16
CA LYS A 253 -12.08 18.93 15.05
C LYS A 253 -12.56 19.28 13.64
N SER A 254 -13.11 18.31 12.93
CA SER A 254 -13.47 18.44 11.52
C SER A 254 -14.92 18.05 11.30
N ARG A 255 -15.71 19.02 10.84
CA ARG A 255 -17.12 18.80 10.49
C ARG A 255 -17.29 18.09 9.14
N ASN A 256 -16.22 17.93 8.35
CA ASN A 256 -16.25 17.36 6.99
C ASN A 256 -15.76 15.91 6.91
N LEU A 257 -15.22 15.36 8.00
CA LEU A 257 -14.83 13.96 8.10
C LEU A 257 -15.93 13.15 8.81
N TRP A 258 -15.93 11.84 8.61
CA TRP A 258 -16.87 10.93 9.26
C TRP A 258 -18.36 11.25 8.99
N LYS A 259 -18.64 11.94 7.87
CA LYS A 259 -20.01 12.20 7.41
C LYS A 259 -20.64 10.93 6.83
N VAL A 260 -21.93 10.77 7.04
CA VAL A 260 -22.74 9.69 6.48
C VAL A 260 -23.76 10.30 5.52
N LEU A 261 -23.71 9.86 4.25
CA LEU A 261 -24.75 10.08 3.25
C LEU A 261 -25.57 8.81 3.12
N THR A 262 -26.88 8.93 3.35
CA THR A 262 -27.83 7.84 3.14
C THR A 262 -28.64 8.08 1.88
N ILE A 263 -28.64 7.09 0.98
CA ILE A 263 -29.45 7.07 -0.24
C ILE A 263 -30.45 5.93 -0.12
N CYS A 264 -31.72 6.26 0.07
CA CYS A 264 -32.80 5.29 0.25
C CYS A 264 -33.50 4.99 -1.08
N GLU A 265 -33.95 3.76 -1.29
CA GLU A 265 -34.77 3.37 -2.44
C GLU A 265 -36.06 4.20 -2.54
N SER A 266 -36.47 4.50 -3.77
CA SER A 266 -37.71 5.24 -4.08
C SER A 266 -38.77 4.39 -4.76
N HIS A 267 -38.38 3.24 -5.33
CA HIS A 267 -39.31 2.30 -5.93
C HIS A 267 -39.51 1.09 -5.03
N GLU A 268 -40.67 0.49 -5.14
CA GLU A 268 -40.97 -0.79 -4.50
C GLU A 268 -40.14 -1.91 -5.14
N THR A 269 -39.80 -2.92 -4.32
CA THR A 269 -39.08 -4.10 -4.77
C THR A 269 -40.05 -5.27 -4.88
N GLU A 270 -40.01 -5.95 -6.02
CA GLU A 270 -40.82 -7.13 -6.25
C GLU A 270 -40.27 -8.33 -5.45
N SER A 271 -41.10 -8.93 -4.61
CA SER A 271 -40.80 -10.14 -3.87
C SER A 271 -41.72 -11.29 -4.29
N ARG A 272 -41.20 -12.53 -4.22
CA ARG A 272 -42.00 -13.74 -4.42
C ARG A 272 -42.74 -14.04 -3.11
N THR A 273 -44.04 -14.34 -3.17
CA THR A 273 -44.82 -14.83 -2.02
C THR A 273 -45.11 -16.34 -2.13
N ARG A 274 -45.49 -16.98 -1.01
CA ARG A 274 -45.83 -18.42 -0.95
C ARG A 274 -46.93 -18.86 -1.92
N SER A 275 -47.79 -17.95 -2.38
CA SER A 275 -48.88 -18.24 -3.33
C SER A 275 -48.47 -18.08 -4.79
N GLY A 276 -47.21 -17.72 -5.07
CA GLY A 276 -46.74 -17.37 -6.42
C GLY A 276 -47.16 -15.98 -6.89
N LEU A 277 -47.91 -15.23 -6.07
CA LEU A 277 -48.27 -13.84 -6.35
C LEU A 277 -47.07 -12.93 -6.10
N GLN A 278 -46.75 -12.06 -7.05
CA GLN A 278 -45.69 -11.06 -6.90
C GLN A 278 -46.23 -9.90 -6.06
N ARG A 279 -45.57 -9.57 -4.94
CA ARG A 279 -45.92 -8.41 -4.11
C ARG A 279 -44.80 -7.39 -4.21
N SER A 280 -45.16 -6.18 -4.60
CA SER A 280 -44.27 -5.04 -4.71
C SER A 280 -44.42 -4.21 -3.44
N GLU A 281 -43.34 -4.05 -2.68
CA GLU A 281 -43.29 -3.20 -1.48
C GLU A 281 -41.93 -2.53 -1.34
N THR A 282 -41.90 -1.36 -0.70
CA THR A 282 -40.64 -0.76 -0.25
C THR A 282 -40.02 -1.62 0.83
N PHE A 283 -38.83 -2.17 0.58
CA PHE A 283 -38.14 -3.05 1.52
C PHE A 283 -37.51 -2.26 2.66
N VAL A 284 -36.85 -1.14 2.36
CA VAL A 284 -36.25 -0.23 3.33
C VAL A 284 -37.02 1.08 3.36
N LYS A 285 -37.82 1.28 4.41
CA LYS A 285 -38.57 2.52 4.64
C LYS A 285 -37.64 3.66 5.09
N GLU A 286 -38.01 4.90 4.76
CA GLU A 286 -37.28 6.10 5.18
C GLU A 286 -36.98 6.14 6.68
N GLY A 287 -37.96 5.77 7.52
CA GLY A 287 -37.84 5.82 8.97
C GLY A 287 -36.69 4.95 9.49
N THR A 288 -36.39 3.84 8.83
CA THR A 288 -35.23 3.02 9.17
C THR A 288 -33.95 3.50 8.51
N ALA A 289 -34.01 3.98 7.25
CA ALA A 289 -32.82 4.42 6.52
C ALA A 289 -32.18 5.70 7.09
N ARG A 290 -32.98 6.71 7.49
CA ARG A 290 -32.52 8.06 7.87
C ARG A 290 -31.73 8.12 9.19
N GLN A 291 -31.58 7.03 9.93
CA GLN A 291 -30.90 7.04 11.22
C GLN A 291 -29.39 7.32 11.07
N ASP A 292 -28.85 8.23 11.90
CA ASP A 292 -27.43 8.59 12.01
C ASP A 292 -26.75 9.08 10.71
N CYS A 293 -27.44 9.93 9.92
CA CYS A 293 -26.86 10.54 8.72
C CYS A 293 -26.87 12.08 8.73
N GLU A 294 -25.87 12.70 8.07
CA GLU A 294 -25.86 14.16 7.83
C GLU A 294 -26.67 14.54 6.61
N VAL A 295 -26.65 13.68 5.59
CA VAL A 295 -27.37 13.90 4.34
C VAL A 295 -28.22 12.68 4.07
N PHE A 296 -29.50 12.91 3.82
CA PHE A 296 -30.45 11.88 3.42
C PHE A 296 -31.10 12.28 2.12
N MET A 297 -31.26 11.31 1.22
CA MET A 297 -32.04 11.49 0.00
C MET A 297 -32.65 10.18 -0.48
N PHE A 298 -33.63 10.29 -1.37
CA PHE A 298 -34.12 9.16 -2.15
C PHE A 298 -33.31 9.03 -3.44
N GLY A 299 -32.83 7.83 -3.72
CA GLY A 299 -32.23 7.44 -4.99
C GLY A 299 -33.25 6.78 -5.90
N VAL A 300 -33.09 6.94 -7.21
CA VAL A 300 -33.97 6.32 -8.20
C VAL A 300 -33.68 4.82 -8.27
N GLY A 301 -34.71 4.00 -8.07
CA GLY A 301 -34.59 2.55 -8.11
C GLY A 301 -35.22 1.84 -6.93
N ASP A 302 -35.40 0.53 -7.10
CA ASP A 302 -35.79 -0.41 -6.05
C ASP A 302 -34.59 -0.73 -5.14
N HIS A 303 -34.75 -1.67 -4.20
CA HIS A 303 -33.68 -2.03 -3.27
C HIS A 303 -32.39 -2.44 -3.96
N PHE A 304 -32.46 -3.13 -5.09
CA PHE A 304 -31.28 -3.65 -5.79
C PHE A 304 -30.66 -2.62 -6.73
N ASN A 305 -31.47 -1.74 -7.31
CA ASN A 305 -31.03 -0.81 -8.36
C ASN A 305 -30.74 0.61 -7.84
N VAL A 306 -31.14 0.95 -6.61
CA VAL A 306 -30.81 2.26 -5.99
C VAL A 306 -29.29 2.54 -5.94
N CYS A 307 -28.46 1.49 -5.91
CA CYS A 307 -27.01 1.59 -5.90
C CYS A 307 -26.34 1.49 -7.29
N ARG A 308 -27.14 1.51 -8.37
CA ARG A 308 -26.70 1.35 -9.75
C ARG A 308 -26.98 2.61 -10.57
N HIS A 309 -26.07 3.58 -10.46
CA HIS A 309 -26.17 4.85 -11.18
C HIS A 309 -26.04 4.61 -12.68
N GLN A 310 -27.05 5.02 -13.44
CA GLN A 310 -27.09 4.91 -14.89
C GLN A 310 -26.32 6.04 -15.56
N SER A 311 -26.15 7.17 -14.86
CA SER A 311 -25.52 8.37 -15.42
C SER A 311 -24.81 9.20 -14.36
N THR A 312 -23.77 9.93 -14.75
CA THR A 312 -23.16 10.99 -13.94
C THR A 312 -24.11 12.16 -13.67
N LYS A 313 -25.28 12.18 -14.33
CA LYS A 313 -26.36 13.14 -14.09
C LYS A 313 -27.33 12.71 -12.99
N ASP A 314 -27.21 11.48 -12.48
CA ASP A 314 -28.08 11.00 -11.40
C ASP A 314 -27.85 11.83 -10.15
N VAL A 315 -28.94 12.36 -9.55
CA VAL A 315 -28.84 13.28 -8.40
C VAL A 315 -28.13 12.62 -7.22
N ALA A 316 -28.37 11.33 -7.01
CA ALA A 316 -27.71 10.55 -5.97
C ALA A 316 -26.20 10.39 -6.23
N TYR A 317 -25.78 10.16 -7.48
CA TYR A 317 -24.37 10.17 -7.86
C TYR A 317 -23.73 11.56 -7.68
N GLN A 318 -24.42 12.64 -8.06
CA GLN A 318 -23.90 14.00 -7.89
C GLN A 318 -23.72 14.36 -6.42
N CYS A 319 -24.64 13.93 -5.54
CA CYS A 319 -24.52 14.12 -4.11
C CYS A 319 -23.32 13.34 -3.55
N PHE A 320 -23.15 12.08 -3.98
CA PHE A 320 -21.99 11.26 -3.68
C PHE A 320 -20.68 11.95 -4.08
N GLU A 321 -20.57 12.37 -5.35
CA GLU A 321 -19.40 13.07 -5.88
C GLU A 321 -19.12 14.37 -5.12
N SER A 322 -20.16 15.16 -4.82
CA SER A 322 -20.04 16.40 -4.06
C SER A 322 -19.49 16.16 -2.66
N GLN A 323 -19.91 15.08 -1.98
CA GLN A 323 -19.38 14.75 -0.67
C GLN A 323 -17.89 14.42 -0.75
N LEU A 324 -17.49 13.56 -1.69
CA LEU A 324 -16.08 13.22 -1.93
C LEU A 324 -15.23 14.49 -2.15
N ASN A 325 -15.71 15.38 -3.05
CA ASN A 325 -15.00 16.61 -3.37
C ASN A 325 -14.90 17.54 -2.15
N SER A 326 -15.99 17.73 -1.40
CA SER A 326 -15.99 18.59 -0.21
C SER A 326 -15.03 18.12 0.88
N THR A 327 -14.93 16.80 1.08
CA THR A 327 -14.01 16.21 2.04
C THR A 327 -12.56 16.34 1.56
N LEU A 328 -12.28 16.08 0.28
CA LEU A 328 -10.95 16.30 -0.30
C LEU A 328 -10.49 17.74 -0.15
N GLU A 329 -11.35 18.70 -0.50
CA GLU A 329 -11.06 20.13 -0.35
C GLU A 329 -10.81 20.50 1.11
N SER A 330 -11.62 19.98 2.03
CA SER A 330 -11.42 20.21 3.47
C SER A 330 -10.07 19.69 3.95
N ILE A 331 -9.67 18.48 3.56
CA ILE A 331 -8.38 17.90 3.94
C ILE A 331 -7.23 18.73 3.35
N ARG A 332 -7.33 19.10 2.06
CA ARG A 332 -6.33 19.94 1.39
C ARG A 332 -6.17 21.30 2.06
N ASN A 333 -7.27 21.93 2.47
CA ASN A 333 -7.23 23.21 3.16
C ASN A 333 -6.60 23.09 4.55
N SER A 334 -6.94 22.04 5.31
CA SER A 334 -6.29 21.77 6.60
C SER A 334 -4.78 21.55 6.47
N LEU A 335 -4.32 20.90 5.39
CA LEU A 335 -2.88 20.73 5.14
C LEU A 335 -2.17 22.04 4.77
N LYS A 336 -2.85 22.95 4.06
CA LYS A 336 -2.30 24.28 3.72
C LYS A 336 -2.11 25.18 4.95
N GLU A 337 -2.95 25.04 5.97
CA GLU A 337 -2.85 25.81 7.21
C GLU A 337 -1.69 25.36 8.12
N ILE A 338 -1.14 24.16 7.91
CA ILE A 338 -0.04 23.59 8.71
C ILE A 338 1.35 24.02 8.20
N LEU A 339 1.46 24.55 6.97
CA LEU A 339 2.72 25.02 6.40
C LEU A 339 2.95 26.52 6.71
N PRO A 340 4.13 26.94 7.22
CA PRO A 340 4.42 28.34 7.47
C PRO A 340 4.37 29.17 6.17
N ARG A 341 3.72 30.33 6.22
CA ARG A 341 3.79 31.36 5.16
C ARG A 341 5.19 31.97 5.15
N GLU A 342 6.10 31.44 4.34
CA GLU A 342 7.34 32.15 3.98
C GLU A 342 7.26 32.75 2.56
N SER A 343 7.36 34.07 2.54
CA SER A 343 7.66 35.00 1.43
C SER A 343 6.94 34.81 0.09
N ILE A 344 5.81 35.51 -0.07
CA ILE A 344 5.31 35.93 -1.38
C ILE A 344 6.23 37.04 -1.91
N ARG A 345 7.02 36.76 -2.96
CA ARG A 345 7.52 37.77 -3.89
C ARG A 345 6.77 37.65 -5.22
N ASN A 346 6.21 38.79 -5.63
CA ASN A 346 5.67 39.22 -6.94
C ASN A 346 4.67 38.33 -7.72
N PRO A 347 3.45 38.84 -7.99
CA PRO A 347 2.46 38.19 -8.86
C PRO A 347 2.67 38.62 -10.32
N SER A 348 3.33 37.78 -11.13
CA SER A 348 3.37 37.93 -12.60
C SER A 348 3.62 36.62 -13.35
N GLU A 349 3.27 35.47 -12.78
CA GLU A 349 3.27 34.20 -13.51
C GLU A 349 1.94 33.49 -13.25
N GLU A 350 1.30 33.05 -14.32
CA GLU A 350 0.12 32.18 -14.34
C GLU A 350 0.36 30.96 -13.44
N ILE A 351 -0.35 30.88 -12.31
CA ILE A 351 -0.23 29.78 -11.36
C ILE A 351 -1.02 28.59 -11.92
N LEU A 352 -0.31 27.68 -12.58
CA LEU A 352 -0.71 26.28 -12.77
C LEU A 352 -1.06 25.65 -11.39
N PRO A 353 -2.03 24.72 -11.33
CA PRO A 353 -2.50 24.14 -10.06
C PRO A 353 -1.37 23.47 -9.28
N PRO A 354 -1.45 23.45 -7.93
CA PRO A 354 -0.34 23.01 -7.08
C PRO A 354 0.01 21.55 -7.36
N GLU A 355 1.26 21.32 -7.76
CA GLU A 355 1.84 19.99 -7.91
C GLU A 355 1.63 19.18 -6.62
N ILE A 356 1.04 18.01 -6.77
CA ILE A 356 1.18 16.89 -5.84
C ILE A 356 2.68 16.81 -5.53
N ILE A 357 3.11 16.90 -4.27
CA ILE A 357 4.50 16.59 -3.91
C ILE A 357 4.67 15.09 -4.20
N ARG A 358 5.00 14.77 -5.46
CA ARG A 358 5.43 13.45 -5.89
C ARG A 358 6.65 13.14 -5.05
N ASN A 359 6.79 11.90 -4.59
CA ASN A 359 8.03 11.51 -3.94
C ASN A 359 9.17 11.79 -4.94
N PRO A 360 10.16 12.64 -4.62
CA PRO A 360 11.20 13.03 -5.57
C PRO A 360 11.94 11.81 -6.17
N LEU A 361 11.99 10.71 -5.42
CA LEU A 361 12.48 9.42 -5.90
C LEU A 361 11.69 8.87 -7.10
N GLU A 362 10.36 9.03 -7.12
CA GLU A 362 9.49 8.50 -8.18
C GLU A 362 9.66 9.25 -9.50
N GLU A 363 9.99 10.54 -9.44
CA GLU A 363 10.29 11.35 -10.62
C GLU A 363 11.61 10.94 -11.26
N ILE A 364 12.63 10.73 -10.42
CA ILE A 364 13.98 10.35 -10.86
C ILE A 364 14.02 8.88 -11.29
N LEU A 365 13.38 8.00 -10.51
CA LEU A 365 13.39 6.56 -10.70
C LEU A 365 11.97 5.99 -10.62
N PRO A 366 11.19 6.07 -11.72
CA PRO A 366 9.87 5.45 -11.78
C PRO A 366 9.92 3.93 -11.61
N ARG A 367 8.82 3.32 -11.12
CA ARG A 367 8.66 1.86 -10.96
C ARG A 367 9.19 1.04 -12.13
N LYS A 368 8.76 1.39 -13.35
CA LYS A 368 9.16 0.69 -14.58
C LYS A 368 10.67 0.73 -14.77
N ARG A 369 11.33 1.83 -14.41
CA ARG A 369 12.80 1.92 -14.45
C ARG A 369 13.43 1.03 -13.40
N PHE A 370 12.96 1.07 -12.16
CA PHE A 370 13.49 0.18 -11.11
C PHE A 370 13.40 -1.30 -11.50
N SER A 371 12.28 -1.76 -12.06
CA SER A 371 12.12 -3.14 -12.54
C SER A 371 13.06 -3.48 -13.69
N ILE A 372 13.34 -2.55 -14.60
CA ILE A 372 14.31 -2.75 -15.70
C ILE A 372 15.75 -2.82 -15.16
N LEU A 373 16.07 -2.02 -14.15
CA LEU A 373 17.41 -2.00 -13.55
C LEU A 373 17.69 -3.27 -12.73
N PHE A 374 16.66 -3.87 -12.14
CA PHE A 374 16.75 -5.09 -11.32
C PHE A 374 15.73 -6.15 -11.74
N PRO A 375 15.90 -6.77 -12.92
CA PRO A 375 14.91 -7.69 -13.50
C PRO A 375 14.78 -9.01 -12.73
N TYR A 376 15.81 -9.40 -11.98
CA TYR A 376 15.84 -10.66 -11.22
C TYR A 376 15.75 -10.46 -9.70
N LYS A 377 15.37 -9.26 -9.25
CA LYS A 377 15.28 -8.95 -7.83
C LYS A 377 14.34 -9.92 -7.10
N LEU A 378 14.68 -10.24 -5.85
CA LEU A 378 13.77 -10.97 -4.98
C LEU A 378 12.46 -10.17 -4.82
N PRO A 379 11.30 -10.84 -4.75
CA PRO A 379 10.03 -10.18 -4.44
C PRO A 379 10.06 -9.36 -3.14
N PHE A 380 10.90 -9.77 -2.18
CA PHE A 380 11.22 -9.01 -0.97
C PHE A 380 11.59 -7.56 -1.26
N TYR A 381 12.47 -7.30 -2.22
CA TYR A 381 12.87 -5.93 -2.58
C TYR A 381 11.87 -5.29 -3.53
N SER A 382 10.67 -4.97 -3.04
CA SER A 382 9.63 -4.30 -3.82
C SER A 382 9.97 -2.81 -4.06
N TYR A 383 9.39 -2.23 -5.11
CA TYR A 383 9.59 -0.80 -5.40
C TYR A 383 8.88 0.05 -4.34
N GLU A 384 7.72 -0.42 -3.89
CA GLU A 384 6.89 0.15 -2.83
C GLU A 384 7.67 0.25 -1.52
N ALA A 385 8.38 -0.82 -1.14
CA ALA A 385 9.17 -0.80 0.09
C ALA A 385 10.32 0.21 0.00
N PHE A 386 10.92 0.37 -1.20
CA PHE A 386 11.97 1.37 -1.40
C PHE A 386 11.40 2.80 -1.34
N VAL A 387 10.28 3.07 -2.01
CA VAL A 387 9.59 4.35 -1.99
C VAL A 387 9.13 4.70 -0.57
N GLU A 388 8.56 3.75 0.16
CA GLU A 388 8.08 3.96 1.53
C GLU A 388 9.24 4.26 2.49
N ALA A 389 10.36 3.54 2.36
CA ALA A 389 11.56 3.86 3.10
C ALA A 389 12.10 5.26 2.74
N ALA A 390 12.12 5.63 1.46
CA ALA A 390 12.60 6.92 0.98
C ALA A 390 11.81 8.10 1.55
N LYS A 391 10.50 7.98 1.73
CA LYS A 391 9.66 9.03 2.36
C LYS A 391 10.18 9.46 3.74
N THR A 392 10.85 8.56 4.49
CA THR A 392 11.42 8.88 5.81
C THR A 392 12.65 9.78 5.72
N PHE A 393 13.35 9.77 4.58
CA PHE A 393 14.61 10.51 4.36
C PHE A 393 14.47 11.69 3.40
N VAL A 394 13.34 11.84 2.71
CA VAL A 394 13.01 13.04 1.91
C VAL A 394 13.08 14.33 2.75
N PRO A 395 12.53 14.40 3.99
CA PRO A 395 12.71 15.57 4.85
C PRO A 395 14.17 15.84 5.27
N GLN A 396 15.07 14.87 5.08
CA GLN A 396 16.50 14.98 5.37
C GLN A 396 17.33 15.27 4.10
N GLY A 397 16.67 15.55 2.97
CA GLY A 397 17.33 15.94 1.72
C GLY A 397 17.47 14.83 0.67
N PHE A 398 17.20 13.57 1.00
CA PHE A 398 17.41 12.45 0.07
C PHE A 398 16.57 12.58 -1.20
N GLY A 399 17.22 12.62 -2.37
CA GLY A 399 16.55 12.83 -3.67
C GLY A 399 15.98 14.24 -3.86
N VAL A 400 16.24 15.18 -2.93
CA VAL A 400 15.75 16.56 -2.95
C VAL A 400 16.88 17.57 -3.09
N ASP A 401 18.00 17.33 -2.41
CA ASP A 401 19.10 18.28 -2.36
C ASP A 401 19.97 18.25 -3.63
N GLY A 402 20.52 19.41 -3.97
CA GLY A 402 21.35 19.60 -5.16
C GLY A 402 20.55 19.85 -6.43
N SER A 403 21.28 19.99 -7.53
CA SER A 403 20.74 20.10 -8.90
C SER A 403 20.09 18.79 -9.37
N GLU A 404 19.26 18.87 -10.39
CA GLU A 404 18.62 17.68 -11.00
C GLU A 404 19.61 16.57 -11.40
N ASP A 405 20.79 16.97 -11.88
CA ASP A 405 21.85 16.03 -12.22
C ASP A 405 22.50 15.41 -10.97
N GLU A 406 22.63 16.18 -9.88
CA GLU A 406 23.13 15.65 -8.60
C GLU A 406 22.14 14.66 -7.99
N LYS A 407 20.84 14.95 -8.03
CA LYS A 407 19.80 14.02 -7.57
C LYS A 407 19.81 12.71 -8.37
N ARG A 408 19.90 12.80 -9.71
CA ARG A 408 20.02 11.60 -10.58
C ARG A 408 21.29 10.80 -10.30
N ARG A 409 22.42 11.48 -10.07
CA ARG A 409 23.69 10.82 -9.68
C ARG A 409 23.59 10.18 -8.31
N GLU A 410 22.95 10.82 -7.33
CA GLU A 410 22.71 10.26 -6.00
C GLU A 410 21.97 8.92 -6.11
N ILE A 411 20.84 8.89 -6.85
CA ILE A 411 20.07 7.66 -7.04
C ILE A 411 20.89 6.61 -7.79
N ALA A 412 21.60 6.98 -8.87
CA ALA A 412 22.48 6.04 -9.59
C ALA A 412 23.55 5.42 -8.68
N ALA A 413 24.16 6.22 -7.81
CA ALA A 413 25.19 5.79 -6.88
C ALA A 413 24.64 4.82 -5.82
N LEU A 414 23.50 5.14 -5.22
CA LEU A 414 22.83 4.29 -4.25
C LEU A 414 22.49 2.92 -4.88
N LEU A 415 21.88 2.92 -6.07
CA LEU A 415 21.53 1.68 -6.77
C LEU A 415 22.77 0.84 -7.11
N ALA A 416 23.89 1.47 -7.49
CA ALA A 416 25.14 0.76 -7.77
C ALA A 416 25.69 0.04 -6.53
N HIS A 417 25.47 0.61 -5.35
CA HIS A 417 25.81 -0.06 -4.10
C HIS A 417 24.82 -1.14 -3.69
N PHE A 418 23.52 -0.96 -3.97
CA PHE A 418 22.53 -2.02 -3.79
C PHE A 418 22.88 -3.24 -4.64
N ASP A 419 23.15 -3.02 -5.93
CA ASP A 419 23.55 -4.07 -6.87
C ASP A 419 24.77 -4.83 -6.34
N HIS A 420 25.80 -4.13 -5.90
CA HIS A 420 26.98 -4.78 -5.34
C HIS A 420 26.70 -5.54 -4.03
N GLY A 421 25.95 -4.95 -3.09
CA GLY A 421 25.70 -5.57 -1.78
C GLY A 421 24.89 -6.86 -1.87
N THR A 422 23.96 -6.91 -2.82
CA THR A 422 22.93 -7.95 -2.89
C THR A 422 22.95 -8.76 -4.18
N SER A 423 23.96 -8.55 -5.03
CA SER A 423 24.05 -9.12 -6.39
C SER A 423 22.83 -8.77 -7.27
N GLY A 424 22.42 -7.51 -7.26
CA GLY A 424 21.26 -7.03 -8.03
C GLY A 424 19.93 -7.27 -7.33
N LEU A 425 19.89 -7.09 -6.00
CA LEU A 425 18.73 -7.32 -5.13
C LEU A 425 18.27 -8.79 -5.14
N THR A 426 19.17 -9.74 -5.34
CA THR A 426 18.86 -11.18 -5.36
C THR A 426 19.09 -11.86 -4.01
N TYR A 427 19.74 -11.19 -3.05
CA TYR A 427 20.02 -11.72 -1.71
C TYR A 427 19.67 -10.73 -0.61
N LYS A 428 19.00 -11.22 0.44
CA LYS A 428 18.69 -10.44 1.65
C LYS A 428 19.85 -10.36 2.62
N GLU A 429 20.55 -11.48 2.73
CA GLU A 429 21.66 -11.75 3.62
C GLU A 429 22.41 -12.98 3.10
N TYR A 430 23.68 -13.13 3.47
CA TYR A 430 24.46 -14.32 3.15
C TYR A 430 24.45 -15.27 4.34
N LEU A 431 23.89 -16.47 4.16
CA LEU A 431 23.77 -17.51 5.19
C LEU A 431 24.53 -18.78 4.80
N PRO A 432 25.02 -19.56 5.79
CA PRO A 432 25.15 -19.17 7.19
C PRO A 432 26.24 -18.09 7.36
N PRO A 433 26.16 -17.22 8.39
CA PRO A 433 27.17 -16.19 8.60
C PRO A 433 28.50 -16.82 9.06
N ALA A 434 29.62 -16.28 8.57
CA ALA A 434 30.95 -16.76 8.94
C ALA A 434 31.28 -16.49 10.43
N GLU A 435 30.76 -15.39 10.99
CA GLU A 435 30.94 -14.97 12.37
C GLU A 435 29.67 -14.26 12.88
N ALA A 436 29.59 -13.99 14.19
CA ALA A 436 28.48 -13.24 14.77
C ALA A 436 28.56 -11.72 14.51
N TYR A 437 29.70 -11.20 14.03
CA TYR A 437 29.94 -9.76 13.80
C TYR A 437 29.62 -8.88 15.03
N CYS A 438 29.95 -9.40 16.21
CA CYS A 438 29.71 -8.74 17.48
C CYS A 438 31.02 -8.21 18.04
N ARG A 439 31.05 -6.92 18.40
CA ARG A 439 32.09 -6.31 19.22
C ARG A 439 31.43 -5.75 20.49
N PRO A 440 31.34 -6.55 21.55
CA PRO A 440 30.55 -6.18 22.71
C PRO A 440 31.19 -5.00 23.44
N SER A 441 30.35 -4.06 23.87
CA SER A 441 30.70 -2.99 24.81
C SER A 441 29.48 -2.64 25.65
N ASN A 442 29.66 -1.84 26.71
CA ASN A 442 28.53 -1.36 27.52
C ASN A 442 27.52 -0.56 26.68
N GLU A 443 28.01 0.17 25.67
CA GLU A 443 27.17 0.96 24.78
C GLU A 443 26.54 0.10 23.67
N PHE A 444 27.23 -0.95 23.20
CA PHE A 444 26.77 -1.80 22.11
C PHE A 444 26.76 -3.27 22.56
N PRO A 445 25.82 -3.67 23.44
CA PRO A 445 25.72 -5.05 23.88
C PRO A 445 25.32 -5.96 22.72
N CYS A 446 25.78 -7.21 22.75
CA CYS A 446 25.35 -8.23 21.79
C CYS A 446 24.34 -9.15 22.45
N HIS A 447 23.23 -9.42 21.75
CA HIS A 447 22.19 -10.30 22.26
C HIS A 447 22.55 -11.78 22.05
N PRO A 448 22.32 -12.65 23.04
CA PRO A 448 22.57 -14.09 22.91
C PRO A 448 21.85 -14.69 21.70
N GLY A 449 22.57 -15.53 20.94
CA GLY A 449 22.02 -16.20 19.75
C GLY A 449 21.79 -15.29 18.54
N LYS A 450 22.21 -14.01 18.61
CA LYS A 450 22.08 -13.07 17.50
C LYS A 450 23.40 -12.87 16.77
N SER A 451 23.30 -12.72 15.45
CA SER A 451 24.41 -12.33 14.57
C SER A 451 24.10 -11.01 13.86
N TYR A 452 25.12 -10.17 13.73
CA TYR A 452 25.06 -8.86 13.09
C TYR A 452 25.78 -8.86 11.74
N HIS A 453 25.68 -9.97 10.99
CA HIS A 453 26.21 -10.07 9.63
C HIS A 453 25.45 -9.18 8.66
N GLY A 454 25.97 -9.05 7.44
CA GLY A 454 25.39 -8.20 6.40
C GLY A 454 23.95 -8.56 6.08
N ARG A 455 23.03 -7.60 6.25
CA ARG A 455 21.63 -7.70 5.80
C ARG A 455 21.16 -6.46 5.05
N GLY A 456 20.16 -6.64 4.19
CA GLY A 456 19.53 -5.56 3.44
C GLY A 456 20.35 -5.05 2.24
N PRO A 457 19.86 -4.02 1.53
CA PRO A 457 20.42 -3.54 0.25
C PRO A 457 21.89 -3.12 0.33
N LEU A 458 22.29 -2.47 1.43
CA LEU A 458 23.69 -2.11 1.65
C LEU A 458 24.49 -3.19 2.40
N GLN A 459 23.88 -4.26 2.91
CA GLN A 459 24.52 -5.29 3.75
C GLN A 459 25.02 -4.76 5.10
N LEU A 460 24.19 -4.00 5.84
CA LEU A 460 24.53 -3.44 7.15
C LEU A 460 25.08 -4.54 8.07
N CYS A 461 26.26 -4.34 8.66
CA CYS A 461 26.88 -5.31 9.55
C CYS A 461 27.46 -4.64 10.81
N MET A 462 27.77 -5.46 11.83
CA MET A 462 28.26 -5.08 13.16
C MET A 462 27.19 -4.58 14.14
N ASN A 463 27.23 -5.06 15.39
CA ASN A 463 26.30 -4.70 16.47
C ASN A 463 26.11 -3.19 16.69
N TYR A 464 27.20 -2.41 16.66
CA TYR A 464 27.11 -0.97 16.85
C TYR A 464 26.30 -0.27 15.75
N ASN A 465 26.34 -0.78 14.52
CA ASN A 465 25.57 -0.25 13.40
C ASN A 465 24.10 -0.60 13.49
N TYR A 466 23.80 -1.83 13.90
CA TYR A 466 22.41 -2.22 14.16
C TYR A 466 21.78 -1.36 15.25
N LYS A 467 22.51 -1.03 16.33
CA LYS A 467 22.03 -0.11 17.37
C LYS A 467 21.77 1.30 16.83
N LEU A 468 22.79 1.91 16.22
CA LEU A 468 22.70 3.29 15.74
C LEU A 468 21.66 3.44 14.62
N CYS A 469 21.56 2.45 13.75
CA CYS A 469 20.53 2.38 12.72
C CYS A 469 19.13 2.30 13.34
N GLY A 470 18.93 1.40 14.32
CA GLY A 470 17.65 1.28 15.02
C GLY A 470 17.18 2.61 15.58
N GLN A 471 18.06 3.29 16.32
CA GLN A 471 17.79 4.63 16.87
C GLN A 471 17.47 5.65 15.76
N GLY A 472 18.25 5.65 14.68
CA GLY A 472 18.08 6.60 13.59
C GLY A 472 16.84 6.39 12.71
N ILE A 473 16.25 5.19 12.70
CA ILE A 473 15.01 4.89 11.97
C ILE A 473 13.78 4.75 12.88
N GLY A 474 13.95 4.94 14.20
CA GLY A 474 12.88 4.83 15.19
C GLY A 474 12.49 3.40 15.55
N ASP A 475 13.39 2.42 15.39
CA ASP A 475 13.21 1.02 15.80
C ASP A 475 14.37 0.55 16.70
N ASP A 476 14.29 0.86 17.99
CA ASP A 476 15.31 0.50 18.98
C ASP A 476 15.50 -1.02 19.17
N SER A 477 14.55 -1.83 18.68
CA SER A 477 14.64 -3.28 18.79
C SER A 477 15.60 -3.90 17.76
N LEU A 478 16.16 -3.12 16.83
CA LEU A 478 17.03 -3.63 15.77
C LEU A 478 18.30 -4.32 16.29
N LEU A 479 18.77 -3.92 17.47
CA LEU A 479 19.90 -4.57 18.14
C LEU A 479 19.54 -5.95 18.73
N SER A 480 18.32 -6.09 19.25
CA SER A 480 17.81 -7.35 19.80
C SER A 480 17.18 -8.26 18.76
N CYS A 481 16.73 -7.71 17.64
CA CYS A 481 16.05 -8.38 16.53
C CYS A 481 16.69 -8.02 15.17
N PRO A 482 17.98 -8.35 14.94
CA PRO A 482 18.68 -7.98 13.72
C PRO A 482 18.11 -8.65 12.44
N GLU A 483 17.37 -9.75 12.58
CA GLU A 483 16.63 -10.44 11.51
C GLU A 483 15.58 -9.56 10.80
N LYS A 484 15.11 -8.49 11.44
CA LYS A 484 14.17 -7.54 10.81
C LYS A 484 14.65 -7.02 9.45
N LEU A 485 15.97 -6.85 9.26
CA LEU A 485 16.55 -6.40 7.99
C LEU A 485 16.46 -7.42 6.85
N SER A 486 16.10 -8.67 7.13
CA SER A 486 15.84 -9.72 6.14
C SER A 486 14.40 -10.25 6.17
N GLU A 487 13.56 -9.77 7.09
CA GLU A 487 12.14 -10.13 7.23
C GLU A 487 11.20 -9.01 6.78
N ASP A 488 11.57 -7.74 7.00
CA ASP A 488 10.80 -6.56 6.60
C ASP A 488 11.56 -5.75 5.53
N PRO A 489 11.01 -5.64 4.31
CA PRO A 489 11.70 -4.94 3.22
C PRO A 489 11.74 -3.42 3.39
N VAL A 490 10.76 -2.82 4.06
CA VAL A 490 10.77 -1.38 4.35
C VAL A 490 11.87 -1.07 5.36
N ILE A 491 11.99 -1.86 6.43
CA ILE A 491 13.08 -1.71 7.41
C ILE A 491 14.45 -1.95 6.74
N ALA A 492 14.55 -2.93 5.84
CA ALA A 492 15.78 -3.18 5.08
C ALA A 492 16.21 -1.97 4.24
N PHE A 493 15.29 -1.33 3.50
CA PHE A 493 15.58 -0.11 2.75
C PHE A 493 15.82 1.09 3.67
N LYS A 494 15.08 1.23 4.77
CA LYS A 494 15.31 2.30 5.77
C LYS A 494 16.72 2.22 6.35
N ALA A 495 17.20 1.01 6.65
CA ALA A 495 18.56 0.81 7.15
C ALA A 495 19.64 1.22 6.13
N ALA A 496 19.40 0.92 4.85
CA ALA A 496 20.29 1.34 3.77
C ALA A 496 20.31 2.88 3.59
N LEU A 497 19.13 3.51 3.60
CA LEU A 497 19.01 4.96 3.46
C LEU A 497 19.52 5.71 4.69
N TRP A 498 19.31 5.17 5.89
CA TRP A 498 19.90 5.69 7.12
C TRP A 498 21.42 5.75 7.00
N PHE A 499 22.06 4.65 6.58
CA PHE A 499 23.51 4.64 6.37
C PHE A 499 23.94 5.66 5.31
N TRP A 500 23.18 5.77 4.21
CA TRP A 500 23.46 6.69 3.12
C TRP A 500 23.43 8.17 3.57
N CYS A 501 22.45 8.54 4.39
CA CYS A 501 22.21 9.92 4.83
C CYS A 501 22.96 10.31 6.12
N THR A 502 23.41 9.34 6.92
CA THR A 502 23.99 9.61 8.25
C THR A 502 25.52 9.75 8.20
N PRO A 503 26.09 10.91 8.57
CA PRO A 503 27.54 11.05 8.72
C PRO A 503 28.05 10.28 9.94
N GLN A 504 29.24 9.70 9.83
CA GLN A 504 29.86 8.95 10.92
C GLN A 504 31.32 9.37 11.06
N CYS A 505 31.53 10.38 11.91
CA CYS A 505 32.82 11.05 12.08
C CYS A 505 33.97 10.03 12.20
N PRO A 506 35.04 10.14 11.37
CA PRO A 506 35.38 11.27 10.49
C PRO A 506 34.75 11.23 9.09
N LYS A 507 33.91 10.23 8.78
CA LYS A 507 33.29 10.06 7.45
C LYS A 507 32.10 11.01 7.28
N PRO A 508 32.00 11.73 6.15
CA PRO A 508 30.75 12.40 5.78
C PRO A 508 29.68 11.38 5.38
N SER A 509 28.43 11.84 5.21
CA SER A 509 27.38 10.99 4.63
C SER A 509 27.60 10.84 3.13
N CYS A 510 27.20 9.69 2.57
CA CYS A 510 27.27 9.49 1.11
C CYS A 510 26.35 10.49 0.39
N HIS A 511 25.18 10.79 0.98
CA HIS A 511 24.27 11.84 0.54
C HIS A 511 25.00 13.17 0.31
N SER A 512 25.65 13.72 1.35
CA SER A 512 26.33 15.03 1.26
C SER A 512 27.47 15.07 0.23
N VAL A 513 28.11 13.94 -0.05
CA VAL A 513 29.14 13.81 -1.09
C VAL A 513 28.53 13.88 -2.49
N MET A 514 27.40 13.20 -2.71
CA MET A 514 26.76 13.13 -4.03
C MET A 514 25.97 14.39 -4.39
N THR A 515 25.50 15.13 -3.40
CA THR A 515 24.74 16.39 -3.57
C THR A 515 25.60 17.66 -3.50
N GLY A 516 26.93 17.51 -3.42
CA GLY A 516 27.86 18.64 -3.42
C GLY A 516 27.92 19.45 -2.12
N MET A 517 27.20 19.02 -1.07
CA MET A 517 27.17 19.70 0.23
C MET A 517 28.42 19.46 1.08
N TRP A 518 29.17 18.40 0.82
CA TRP A 518 30.41 18.10 1.53
C TRP A 518 31.61 18.82 0.91
N THR A 519 32.35 19.56 1.75
CA THR A 519 33.62 20.20 1.37
C THR A 519 34.80 19.42 1.94
N PRO A 520 35.78 19.01 1.10
CA PRO A 520 36.98 18.30 1.58
C PRO A 520 37.80 19.11 2.57
N THR A 521 38.24 18.49 3.66
CA THR A 521 39.22 19.10 4.55
C THR A 521 40.62 19.08 3.92
N LYS A 522 41.57 19.84 4.50
CA LYS A 522 42.99 19.77 4.11
C LYS A 522 43.54 18.34 4.17
N LYS A 523 43.08 17.54 5.13
CA LYS A 523 43.46 16.13 5.27
C LYS A 523 42.86 15.27 4.16
N ASP A 524 41.61 15.51 3.78
CA ASP A 524 40.95 14.77 2.69
C ASP A 524 41.64 15.04 1.36
N ILE A 525 41.97 16.29 1.06
CA ILE A 525 42.74 16.65 -0.15
C ILE A 525 44.09 15.93 -0.17
N LYS A 526 44.84 15.96 0.94
CA LYS A 526 46.12 15.25 1.06
C LYS A 526 45.97 13.73 0.87
N ASP A 527 44.89 13.18 1.40
CA ASP A 527 44.56 11.76 1.31
C ASP A 527 43.83 11.39 -0.01
N LYS A 528 43.74 12.33 -0.97
CA LYS A 528 43.07 12.21 -2.27
C LYS A 528 41.57 11.88 -2.19
N ARG A 529 40.92 12.11 -1.05
CA ARG A 529 39.47 12.00 -0.88
C ARG A 529 38.79 13.24 -1.44
N LEU A 530 38.34 13.16 -2.69
CA LEU A 530 37.66 14.24 -3.41
C LEU A 530 36.18 13.90 -3.63
N PRO A 531 35.29 14.89 -3.80
CA PRO A 531 33.86 14.64 -4.00
C PRO A 531 33.61 13.82 -5.28
N GLY A 532 32.77 12.79 -5.18
CA GLY A 532 32.43 11.89 -6.28
C GLY A 532 32.12 10.47 -5.78
N PHE A 533 31.61 9.63 -6.68
CA PHE A 533 31.20 8.25 -6.37
C PHE A 533 32.34 7.40 -5.76
N GLY A 534 33.60 7.68 -6.10
CA GLY A 534 34.74 7.01 -5.50
C GLY A 534 34.78 7.17 -3.98
N LEU A 535 34.43 8.36 -3.47
CA LEU A 535 34.43 8.61 -2.04
C LEU A 535 33.29 7.87 -1.33
N THR A 536 32.13 7.66 -1.97
CA THR A 536 31.06 6.83 -1.36
C THR A 536 31.48 5.37 -1.24
N ILE A 537 32.24 4.84 -2.21
CA ILE A 537 32.87 3.52 -2.11
C ILE A 537 33.81 3.46 -0.89
N ASN A 538 34.63 4.49 -0.68
CA ASN A 538 35.56 4.58 0.45
C ASN A 538 34.83 4.69 1.81
N ILE A 539 33.78 5.51 1.89
CA ILE A 539 32.92 5.64 3.09
C ILE A 539 32.35 4.27 3.49
N ILE A 540 31.88 3.50 2.51
CA ILE A 540 31.33 2.15 2.69
C ILE A 540 32.45 1.16 3.06
N ASN A 541 33.33 0.76 2.14
CA ASN A 541 34.38 -0.24 2.45
C ASN A 541 35.61 -0.28 1.51
N GLY A 542 35.60 0.42 0.38
CA GLY A 542 36.69 0.31 -0.60
C GLY A 542 36.75 -1.02 -1.37
N TYR A 543 35.78 -1.92 -1.18
CA TYR A 543 35.82 -3.30 -1.70
C TYR A 543 35.23 -3.41 -3.11
N GLN A 544 35.97 -4.09 -4.00
CA GLN A 544 35.66 -4.28 -5.43
C GLN A 544 35.15 -3.00 -6.13
N PRO A 545 35.95 -1.91 -6.09
CA PRO A 545 35.55 -0.61 -6.65
C PRO A 545 35.18 -0.72 -8.13
N ASP A 546 35.92 -1.48 -8.93
CA ASP A 546 35.69 -1.63 -10.36
C ASP A 546 34.28 -2.13 -10.69
N LYS A 547 33.73 -3.07 -9.90
CA LYS A 547 32.36 -3.57 -10.13
C LYS A 547 31.31 -2.51 -9.81
N ARG A 548 31.51 -1.76 -8.71
CA ARG A 548 30.62 -0.66 -8.31
C ARG A 548 30.65 0.45 -9.37
N VAL A 549 31.84 0.82 -9.85
CA VAL A 549 32.02 1.86 -10.89
C VAL A 549 31.32 1.46 -12.19
N LYS A 550 31.48 0.22 -12.66
CA LYS A 550 30.79 -0.27 -13.86
C LYS A 550 29.27 -0.17 -13.73
N LYS A 551 28.71 -0.53 -12.57
CA LYS A 551 27.26 -0.45 -12.31
C LYS A 551 26.78 0.99 -12.19
N TYR A 552 27.55 1.86 -11.54
CA TYR A 552 27.25 3.29 -11.46
C TYR A 552 27.18 3.94 -12.85
N ILE A 553 28.17 3.70 -13.71
CA ILE A 553 28.16 4.19 -15.10
C ILE A 553 26.91 3.69 -15.85
N HIS A 554 26.56 2.41 -15.68
CA HIS A 554 25.36 1.84 -16.29
C HIS A 554 24.09 2.54 -15.80
N PHE A 555 23.93 2.75 -14.49
CA PHE A 555 22.75 3.41 -13.92
C PHE A 555 22.68 4.89 -14.27
N CYS A 556 23.80 5.63 -14.29
CA CYS A 556 23.87 6.99 -14.80
C CYS A 556 23.37 7.09 -16.24
N LYS A 557 23.77 6.15 -17.12
CA LYS A 557 23.28 6.08 -18.50
C LYS A 557 21.76 5.87 -18.55
N GLN A 558 21.21 4.99 -17.72
CA GLN A 558 19.77 4.72 -17.68
C GLN A 558 18.95 5.90 -17.12
N LEU A 559 19.54 6.65 -16.19
CA LEU A 559 18.96 7.86 -15.61
C LEU A 559 19.31 9.14 -16.40
N LYS A 560 19.98 9.01 -17.54
CA LYS A 560 20.35 10.11 -18.45
C LYS A 560 21.14 11.23 -17.76
N VAL A 561 22.16 10.86 -16.99
CA VAL A 561 23.04 11.82 -16.30
C VAL A 561 24.51 11.47 -16.52
N ASP A 562 25.38 12.48 -16.56
CA ASP A 562 26.83 12.27 -16.57
C ASP A 562 27.31 11.75 -15.20
N PRO A 563 28.17 10.71 -15.15
CA PRO A 563 28.69 10.15 -13.90
C PRO A 563 29.48 11.12 -13.02
N GLY A 564 29.96 12.24 -13.57
CA GLY A 564 30.79 13.21 -12.87
C GLY A 564 32.26 12.79 -12.76
N LYS A 565 33.02 13.53 -11.95
CA LYS A 565 34.45 13.30 -11.70
C LYS A 565 34.66 12.39 -10.48
N ASN A 566 35.87 11.89 -10.31
CA ASN A 566 36.31 11.11 -9.14
C ASN A 566 35.40 9.90 -8.85
N ILE A 567 35.00 9.18 -9.91
CA ILE A 567 34.05 8.07 -9.79
C ILE A 567 34.66 6.80 -9.18
N ASP A 568 35.99 6.68 -9.17
CA ASP A 568 36.70 5.57 -8.54
C ASP A 568 37.46 6.05 -7.29
N CYS A 569 37.83 5.08 -6.44
CA CYS A 569 38.61 5.34 -5.23
C CYS A 569 40.09 4.94 -5.38
N SER A 570 40.58 4.78 -6.61
CA SER A 570 41.94 4.34 -6.91
C SER A 570 42.94 5.40 -6.46
N GLY A 571 43.67 5.11 -5.38
CA GLY A 571 44.64 6.04 -4.79
C GLY A 571 44.09 6.92 -3.67
N GLN A 572 42.81 6.80 -3.30
CA GLN A 572 42.29 7.41 -2.08
C GLN A 572 42.80 6.64 -0.85
N LYS A 573 43.20 7.35 0.21
CA LYS A 573 43.45 6.71 1.50
C LYS A 573 42.11 6.43 2.19
N MET A 574 41.90 5.17 2.60
CA MET A 574 40.68 4.76 3.31
C MET A 574 40.45 5.58 4.59
N TYR A 575 39.19 5.88 4.89
CA TYR A 575 38.84 6.49 6.17
C TYR A 575 39.27 5.60 7.34
N GLY A 576 39.90 6.28 8.30
CA GLY A 576 40.60 5.77 9.48
C GLY A 576 39.71 5.54 10.69
#